data_AF-A0AAI9Y307-F1
#
_entry.id   AF-A0AAI9Y307-F1
#
_cell.length_a   1.000
_cell.length_b   1.000
_cell.length_c   1.000
_cell.angle_alpha   90.00
_cell.angle_beta   90.00
_cell.angle_gamma   90.00
#
_symmetry.space_group_name_H-M   'P 1'
#
loop_
_entity.id
_entity.type
_entity.pdbx_description
1 polymer ?
#
loop_
_entity_poly.entity_id
_entity_poly.type
_entity_poly.pdbx_seq_one_letter_code
_entity_poly.pdbx_strand_id
1 'polypeptide(L)'
;MRTNNIPDFEVTDDDAGDDPESFQMEPSIDNARFRSNFYPSYTMVYGWPSTGGFYMLQCDGIDLEFLGVDRLVPTPRSDDPAEEDTHCINMRKLGAKFYQSDWDYYLKTTTHEDLQDRYQKAMELGKDNFFAAEEANKAAEKFIKVFGWPTTGGVWALKVSTDKVHSFGIRNAFTMDEKCRAIEMMGGVFYADPNECPDLDLV
;
A
#
# COMPACT_ATOMS: atom_id res chain seq x y z
N MET A 1 31.83 -12.77 -26.71
CA MET A 1 31.63 -11.90 -25.54
C MET A 1 30.30 -11.20 -25.74
N ARG A 2 29.28 -11.52 -24.94
CA ARG A 2 27.99 -10.83 -24.99
C ARG A 2 28.11 -9.57 -24.16
N THR A 3 27.97 -8.42 -24.79
CA THR A 3 27.91 -7.11 -24.13
C THR A 3 26.57 -7.03 -23.42
N ASN A 4 26.57 -7.12 -22.08
CA ASN A 4 25.40 -6.84 -21.28
C ASN A 4 25.19 -5.33 -21.32
N ASN A 5 24.24 -4.86 -22.12
CA ASN A 5 23.69 -3.51 -21.98
C ASN A 5 22.87 -3.51 -20.69
N ILE A 6 23.49 -3.04 -19.61
CA ILE A 6 22.79 -2.68 -18.38
C ILE A 6 22.04 -1.38 -18.72
N PRO A 7 20.71 -1.31 -18.59
CA PRO A 7 20.01 -0.04 -18.74
C PRO A 7 20.50 0.91 -17.64
N ASP A 8 20.91 2.12 -18.01
CA ASP A 8 21.21 3.18 -17.05
C ASP A 8 19.94 3.45 -16.24
N PHE A 9 19.97 3.05 -14.98
CA PHE A 9 18.97 3.46 -13.99
C PHE A 9 19.51 4.74 -13.39
N GLU A 10 18.93 5.88 -13.78
CA GLU A 10 19.23 7.14 -13.10
C GLU A 10 18.82 6.99 -11.64
N VAL A 11 19.83 6.85 -10.78
CA VAL A 11 19.66 6.98 -9.34
C VAL A 11 19.44 8.47 -9.10
N THR A 12 18.18 8.87 -8.88
CA THR A 12 17.86 10.22 -8.42
C THR A 12 18.51 10.42 -7.06
N ASP A 13 19.36 11.45 -6.95
CA ASP A 13 20.06 11.82 -5.71
C ASP A 13 19.06 11.96 -4.54
N ASP A 14 19.39 11.31 -3.43
CA ASP A 14 18.60 11.22 -2.18
C ASP A 14 18.56 12.53 -1.37
N ASP A 15 18.94 13.67 -1.96
CA ASP A 15 18.83 15.00 -1.34
C ASP A 15 17.41 15.61 -1.50
N ALA A 16 16.38 14.76 -1.39
CA ALA A 16 14.95 15.11 -1.42
C ALA A 16 14.49 15.85 -0.14
N GLY A 17 15.32 16.77 0.36
CA GLY A 17 15.08 17.53 1.58
C GLY A 17 14.56 18.95 1.37
N ASP A 18 14.77 19.57 0.21
CA ASP A 18 14.49 21.03 0.06
C ASP A 18 13.99 21.48 -1.32
N ASP A 19 13.73 20.56 -2.26
CA ASP A 19 13.14 20.93 -3.55
C ASP A 19 11.69 20.44 -3.66
N PRO A 20 10.69 21.34 -3.56
CA PRO A 20 9.28 20.99 -3.73
C PRO A 20 8.95 20.49 -5.15
N GLU A 21 9.85 20.64 -6.14
CA GLU A 21 9.70 20.06 -7.48
C GLU A 21 10.35 18.66 -7.64
N SER A 22 11.22 18.24 -6.71
CA SER A 22 11.86 16.91 -6.73
C SER A 22 10.94 15.78 -6.24
N PHE A 23 9.91 16.14 -5.47
CA PHE A 23 8.74 15.29 -5.26
C PHE A 23 7.80 15.45 -6.46
N GLN A 24 8.17 14.94 -7.63
CA GLN A 24 7.15 14.44 -8.55
C GLN A 24 6.54 13.17 -7.94
N MET A 25 5.88 13.33 -6.79
CA MET A 25 4.91 12.39 -6.27
C MET A 25 3.61 12.60 -7.04
N GLU A 26 3.67 12.48 -8.35
CA GLU A 26 2.48 12.35 -9.16
C GLU A 26 2.30 10.87 -9.48
N PRO A 27 1.44 10.15 -8.73
CA PRO A 27 0.65 9.11 -9.37
C PRO A 27 -0.36 9.84 -10.27
N SER A 28 0.11 10.55 -11.30
CA SER A 28 -0.83 11.04 -12.30
C SER A 28 -1.45 9.81 -12.93
N ILE A 29 -2.73 9.88 -13.26
CA ILE A 29 -3.41 8.89 -14.09
C ILE A 29 -2.61 8.58 -15.38
N ASP A 30 -1.67 9.44 -15.79
CA ASP A 30 -0.75 9.23 -16.91
C ASP A 30 0.45 8.30 -16.58
N ASN A 31 0.85 8.19 -15.31
CA ASN A 31 1.80 7.18 -14.80
C ASN A 31 1.14 5.82 -14.53
N ALA A 32 -0.15 5.65 -14.82
CA ALA A 32 -0.89 4.38 -14.73
C ALA A 32 -0.43 3.31 -15.74
N ARG A 33 0.78 3.41 -16.29
CA ARG A 33 1.37 2.43 -17.21
C ARG A 33 1.97 1.24 -16.47
N PHE A 34 2.30 1.37 -15.19
CA PHE A 34 2.93 0.32 -14.41
C PHE A 34 2.18 0.07 -13.11
N ARG A 35 2.02 -1.21 -12.74
CA ARG A 35 1.45 -1.66 -11.46
C ARG A 35 2.45 -1.57 -10.32
N SER A 36 3.75 -1.42 -10.57
CA SER A 36 4.77 -1.45 -9.52
C SER A 36 5.83 -0.38 -9.72
N ASN A 37 6.22 0.27 -8.62
CA ASN A 37 7.35 1.18 -8.57
C ASN A 37 8.30 0.79 -7.43
N PHE A 38 9.61 0.79 -7.68
CA PHE A 38 10.62 0.37 -6.71
C PHE A 38 11.17 1.57 -5.95
N TYR A 39 11.11 1.51 -4.63
CA TYR A 39 11.73 2.47 -3.71
C TYR A 39 12.90 1.80 -2.97
N PRO A 40 13.84 2.57 -2.38
CA PRO A 40 15.03 2.00 -1.74
C PRO A 40 14.76 0.93 -0.65
N SER A 41 13.59 0.98 0.00
CA SER A 41 13.24 0.10 1.13
C SER A 41 11.95 -0.70 0.96
N TYR A 42 11.24 -0.55 -0.16
CA TYR A 42 10.00 -1.27 -0.45
C TYR A 42 9.58 -1.14 -1.91
N THR A 43 8.60 -1.93 -2.34
CA THR A 43 7.94 -1.75 -3.64
C THR A 43 6.55 -1.21 -3.42
N MET A 44 6.17 -0.14 -4.12
CA MET A 44 4.79 0.31 -4.14
C MET A 44 4.05 -0.38 -5.28
N VAL A 45 2.93 -1.02 -4.98
CA VAL A 45 2.06 -1.67 -5.96
C VAL A 45 0.73 -0.93 -6.03
N TYR A 46 0.24 -0.79 -7.26
CA TYR A 46 -1.00 -0.10 -7.62
C TYR A 46 -1.94 -1.07 -8.34
N GLY A 47 -3.23 -0.80 -8.27
CA GLY A 47 -4.26 -1.50 -9.04
C GLY A 47 -5.44 -0.59 -9.32
N TRP A 48 -6.03 -0.69 -10.51
CA TRP A 48 -7.11 0.19 -10.94
C TRP A 48 -8.39 -0.60 -11.20
N PRO A 49 -9.35 -0.62 -10.25
CA PRO A 49 -10.58 -1.35 -10.46
C PRO A 49 -11.42 -0.68 -11.57
N SER A 50 -12.21 -1.48 -12.27
CA SER A 50 -13.13 -1.03 -13.33
C SER A 50 -14.19 -0.04 -12.84
N THR A 51 -14.46 -0.03 -11.53
CA THR A 51 -15.36 0.93 -10.86
C THR A 51 -14.76 2.32 -10.69
N GLY A 52 -13.47 2.51 -11.01
CA GLY A 52 -12.74 3.77 -10.82
C GLY A 52 -12.06 3.90 -9.46
N GLY A 53 -11.21 4.92 -9.34
CA GLY A 53 -10.25 5.05 -8.24
C GLY A 53 -9.04 4.13 -8.42
N PHE A 54 -8.29 3.91 -7.34
CA PHE A 54 -7.14 2.99 -7.34
C PHE A 54 -6.85 2.45 -5.94
N TYR A 55 -6.22 1.28 -5.92
CA TYR A 55 -5.62 0.68 -4.73
C TYR A 55 -4.12 0.97 -4.68
N MET A 56 -3.60 1.13 -3.46
CA MET A 56 -2.17 1.30 -3.20
C MET A 56 -1.74 0.38 -2.06
N LEU A 57 -0.61 -0.30 -2.23
CA LEU A 57 -0.04 -1.22 -1.25
C LEU A 57 1.48 -1.20 -1.27
N GLN A 58 2.08 -0.95 -0.10
CA GLN A 58 3.50 -1.19 0.12
C GLN A 58 3.75 -2.69 0.27
N CYS A 59 4.55 -3.26 -0.64
CA CYS A 59 4.81 -4.69 -0.75
C CYS A 59 6.27 -5.03 -0.41
N ASP A 60 6.44 -6.17 0.25
CA ASP A 60 7.71 -6.90 0.34
C ASP A 60 7.80 -8.00 -0.73
N GLY A 61 8.92 -8.75 -0.77
CA GLY A 61 9.15 -9.77 -1.80
C GLY A 61 8.08 -10.89 -1.82
N ILE A 62 7.44 -11.17 -0.70
CA ILE A 62 6.39 -12.20 -0.59
C ILE A 62 5.05 -11.65 -1.04
N ASP A 63 4.76 -10.39 -0.72
CA ASP A 63 3.60 -9.70 -1.26
C ASP A 63 3.65 -9.65 -2.80
N LEU A 64 4.83 -9.34 -3.37
CA LEU A 64 5.01 -9.36 -4.82
C LEU A 64 4.81 -10.75 -5.43
N GLU A 65 5.32 -11.81 -4.77
CA GLU A 65 5.07 -13.20 -5.20
C GLU A 65 3.59 -13.54 -5.21
N PHE A 66 2.89 -13.18 -4.13
CA PHE A 66 1.47 -13.44 -3.97
C PHE A 66 0.62 -12.70 -5.03
N LEU A 67 1.02 -11.48 -5.39
CA LEU A 67 0.37 -10.68 -6.42
C LEU A 67 0.78 -11.07 -7.85
N GLY A 68 1.80 -11.93 -8.01
CA GLY A 68 2.36 -12.26 -9.33
C GLY A 68 3.06 -11.08 -10.02
N VAL A 69 3.57 -10.13 -9.23
CA VAL A 69 4.30 -8.94 -9.70
C VAL A 69 5.80 -9.27 -9.73
N ASP A 70 6.48 -8.85 -10.79
CA ASP A 70 7.92 -9.09 -10.94
C ASP A 70 8.72 -8.32 -9.86
N ARG A 71 9.72 -8.98 -9.26
CA ARG A 71 10.50 -8.43 -8.15
C ARG A 71 11.66 -7.54 -8.58
N LEU A 72 12.01 -7.59 -9.86
CA LEU A 72 13.23 -7.00 -10.41
C LEU A 72 12.91 -5.94 -11.47
N VAL A 73 11.76 -6.03 -12.13
CA VAL A 73 11.37 -5.15 -13.23
C VAL A 73 9.97 -4.58 -12.99
N PRO A 74 9.72 -3.28 -13.27
CA PRO A 74 8.39 -2.73 -13.14
C PRO A 74 7.39 -3.47 -14.02
N THR A 75 6.32 -3.99 -13.42
CA THR A 75 5.27 -4.73 -14.12
C THR A 75 4.30 -3.74 -14.79
N PRO A 76 4.06 -3.81 -16.10
CA PRO A 76 3.08 -2.97 -16.77
C PRO A 76 1.66 -3.20 -16.23
N ARG A 77 0.81 -2.18 -16.34
CA ARG A 77 -0.64 -2.30 -16.17
C ARG A 77 -1.22 -3.15 -17.29
N SER A 78 -2.23 -3.96 -16.98
CA SER A 78 -2.96 -4.69 -18.02
C SER A 78 -3.96 -3.77 -18.70
N ASP A 79 -4.11 -3.94 -20.01
CA ASP A 79 -5.15 -3.30 -20.81
C ASP A 79 -6.53 -3.97 -20.62
N ASP A 80 -6.58 -5.17 -20.02
CA ASP A 80 -7.82 -5.87 -19.71
C ASP A 80 -8.36 -5.46 -18.33
N PRO A 81 -9.53 -4.78 -18.25
CA PRO A 81 -10.14 -4.40 -16.98
C PRO A 81 -10.42 -5.59 -16.04
N ALA A 82 -10.72 -6.78 -16.56
CA ALA A 82 -11.01 -7.95 -15.74
C ALA A 82 -9.74 -8.50 -15.03
N GLU A 83 -8.60 -8.40 -15.70
CA GLU A 83 -7.31 -8.73 -15.09
C GLU A 83 -6.92 -7.70 -14.02
N GLU A 84 -7.17 -6.41 -14.26
CA GLU A 84 -6.98 -5.35 -13.26
C GLU A 84 -7.89 -5.55 -12.04
N ASP A 85 -9.16 -5.90 -12.24
CA ASP A 85 -10.10 -6.19 -11.14
C ASP A 85 -9.62 -7.38 -10.30
N THR A 86 -9.13 -8.43 -10.96
CA THR A 86 -8.56 -9.61 -10.29
C THR A 86 -7.32 -9.24 -9.48
N HIS A 87 -6.44 -8.40 -10.04
CA HIS A 87 -5.28 -7.86 -9.33
C HIS A 87 -5.70 -7.04 -8.10
N CYS A 88 -6.71 -6.18 -8.22
CA CYS A 88 -7.25 -5.40 -7.10
C CYS A 88 -7.86 -6.29 -6.01
N ILE A 89 -8.57 -7.37 -6.37
CA ILE A 89 -9.08 -8.36 -5.41
C ILE A 89 -7.93 -9.00 -4.63
N ASN A 90 -6.81 -9.32 -5.28
CA ASN A 90 -5.65 -9.89 -4.59
C ASN A 90 -4.90 -8.85 -3.74
N MET A 91 -4.82 -7.59 -4.18
CA MET A 91 -4.28 -6.50 -3.36
C MET A 91 -5.09 -6.28 -2.08
N ARG A 92 -6.42 -6.35 -2.16
CA ARG A 92 -7.32 -6.27 -1.00
C ARG A 92 -7.04 -7.34 0.06
N LYS A 93 -6.71 -8.56 -0.37
CA LYS A 93 -6.31 -9.67 0.53
C LYS A 93 -5.06 -9.34 1.37
N LEU A 94 -4.22 -8.43 0.90
CA LEU A 94 -3.03 -7.96 1.61
C LEU A 94 -3.25 -6.63 2.36
N GLY A 95 -4.49 -6.11 2.37
CA GLY A 95 -4.83 -4.87 3.07
C GLY A 95 -4.52 -3.60 2.29
N ALA A 96 -4.52 -3.66 0.95
CA ALA A 96 -4.37 -2.47 0.12
C ALA A 96 -5.41 -1.39 0.44
N LYS A 97 -4.97 -0.13 0.41
CA LYS A 97 -5.84 1.02 0.69
C LYS A 97 -6.47 1.53 -0.60
N PHE A 98 -7.76 1.80 -0.56
CA PHE A 98 -8.49 2.41 -1.68
C PHE A 98 -8.49 3.94 -1.60
N TYR A 99 -8.33 4.57 -2.76
CA TYR A 99 -8.42 6.01 -2.95
C TYR A 99 -9.33 6.31 -4.15
N GLN A 100 -10.27 7.23 -3.96
CA GLN A 100 -11.21 7.61 -5.02
C GLN A 100 -10.55 8.45 -6.12
N SER A 101 -9.53 9.23 -5.75
CA SER A 101 -8.76 10.09 -6.65
C SER A 101 -7.42 10.45 -6.01
N ASP A 102 -6.52 11.06 -6.79
CA ASP A 102 -5.22 11.55 -6.30
C ASP A 102 -5.40 12.58 -5.17
N TRP A 103 -6.49 13.36 -5.23
CA TRP A 103 -6.86 14.29 -4.16
C TRP A 103 -7.31 13.58 -2.88
N ASP A 104 -8.05 12.47 -3.00
CA ASP A 104 -8.44 11.65 -1.85
C ASP A 104 -7.20 11.03 -1.20
N TYR A 105 -6.22 10.60 -2.00
CA TYR A 105 -4.90 10.18 -1.51
C TYR A 105 -4.19 11.31 -0.77
N TYR A 106 -3.97 12.46 -1.41
CA TYR A 106 -3.25 13.59 -0.83
C TYR A 106 -3.84 14.04 0.51
N LEU A 107 -5.17 14.09 0.62
CA LEU A 107 -5.89 14.47 1.84
C LEU A 107 -5.73 13.46 2.99
N LYS A 108 -5.58 12.18 2.66
CA LYS A 108 -5.46 11.09 3.65
C LYS A 108 -4.03 10.80 4.07
N THR A 109 -3.02 11.22 3.30
CA THR A 109 -1.62 10.90 3.57
C THR A 109 -0.78 12.08 4.01
N THR A 110 -1.17 13.30 3.68
CA THR A 110 -0.46 14.49 4.13
C THR A 110 -0.80 14.74 5.60
N THR A 111 0.14 14.42 6.51
CA THR A 111 0.14 14.97 7.87
C THR A 111 0.43 16.47 7.75
N HIS A 112 -0.57 17.26 7.36
CA HIS A 112 -0.44 18.70 7.13
C HIS A 112 0.15 19.37 8.38
N GLU A 113 1.41 19.79 8.36
CA GLU A 113 2.05 20.44 9.51
C GLU A 113 1.48 21.85 9.76
N ASP A 114 0.84 22.45 8.74
CA ASP A 114 0.19 23.75 8.87
C ASP A 114 -1.33 23.62 9.08
N LEU A 115 -1.77 24.01 10.28
CA LEU A 115 -3.17 24.02 10.69
C LEU A 115 -4.05 24.89 9.78
N GLN A 116 -3.49 25.96 9.21
CA GLN A 116 -4.25 26.94 8.43
C GLN A 116 -4.78 26.36 7.11
N ASP A 117 -3.96 25.58 6.41
CA ASP A 117 -4.32 24.89 5.16
C ASP A 117 -5.38 23.81 5.41
N ARG A 118 -5.31 23.11 6.57
CA ARG A 118 -6.32 22.13 6.98
C ARG A 118 -7.70 22.74 7.19
N TYR A 119 -7.78 23.91 7.84
CA TYR A 119 -9.05 24.60 8.12
C TYR A 119 -9.74 25.09 6.86
N GLN A 120 -8.96 25.66 5.94
CA GLN A 120 -9.49 26.20 4.68
C GLN A 120 -10.11 25.07 3.83
N LYS A 121 -9.43 23.93 3.76
CA LYS A 121 -9.85 22.78 2.93
C LYS A 121 -11.02 21.99 3.53
N ALA A 122 -11.13 21.91 4.86
CA ALA A 122 -12.28 21.30 5.52
C ALA A 122 -13.58 22.09 5.33
N MET A 123 -13.47 23.43 5.26
CA MET A 123 -14.58 24.33 4.95
C MET A 123 -15.05 24.18 3.49
N GLU A 124 -14.13 24.00 2.55
CA GLU A 124 -14.46 23.77 1.13
C GLU A 124 -15.21 22.44 0.89
N LEU A 125 -14.95 21.43 1.71
CA LEU A 125 -15.55 20.10 1.60
C LEU A 125 -16.87 19.92 2.37
N GLY A 126 -17.39 20.98 3.01
CA GLY A 126 -18.64 20.92 3.76
C GLY A 126 -18.60 19.95 4.94
N LYS A 127 -17.43 19.82 5.60
CA LYS A 127 -17.28 18.99 6.81
C LYS A 127 -17.40 19.89 8.04
N ASP A 128 -18.63 20.06 8.50
CA ASP A 128 -19.04 20.97 9.56
C ASP A 128 -18.37 20.72 10.93
N ASN A 129 -17.71 19.58 11.10
CA ASN A 129 -17.11 19.19 12.38
C ASN A 129 -15.71 18.57 12.21
N PHE A 130 -14.74 19.45 11.98
CA PHE A 130 -13.32 19.14 11.76
C PHE A 130 -12.70 18.27 12.86
N PHE A 131 -13.02 18.53 14.13
CA PHE A 131 -12.45 17.82 15.28
C PHE A 131 -12.81 16.32 15.35
N ALA A 132 -14.04 15.96 14.97
CA ALA A 132 -14.48 14.56 14.99
C ALA A 132 -13.85 13.73 13.85
N ALA A 133 -13.63 14.35 12.68
CA ALA A 133 -12.96 13.72 11.56
C ALA A 133 -11.44 13.56 11.81
N GLU A 134 -10.82 14.54 12.47
CA GLU A 134 -9.41 14.52 12.85
C GLU A 134 -9.10 13.42 13.87
N GLU A 135 -9.94 13.24 14.90
CA GLU A 135 -9.74 12.20 15.91
C GLU A 135 -9.89 10.78 15.32
N ALA A 136 -10.83 10.60 14.39
CA ALA A 136 -11.00 9.33 13.66
C ALA A 136 -9.79 9.01 12.75
N ASN A 137 -9.26 10.01 12.02
CA ASN A 137 -8.09 9.84 11.15
C ASN A 137 -6.81 9.56 11.98
N LYS A 138 -6.58 10.33 13.06
CA LYS A 138 -5.42 10.17 13.94
C LYS A 138 -5.39 8.84 14.69
N ALA A 139 -6.56 8.23 14.95
CA ALA A 139 -6.66 6.91 15.55
C ALA A 139 -6.46 5.76 14.54
N ALA A 140 -6.87 5.94 13.28
CA ALA A 140 -6.72 4.95 12.22
C ALA A 140 -5.28 4.81 11.71
N GLU A 141 -4.51 5.91 11.68
CA GLU A 141 -3.14 5.94 11.13
C GLU A 141 -2.04 5.37 12.04
N LYS A 142 -2.35 5.10 13.31
CA LYS A 142 -1.35 4.58 14.25
C LYS A 142 -1.06 3.10 14.10
N PHE A 143 -1.78 2.38 13.24
CA PHE A 143 -1.62 0.94 13.10
C PHE A 143 -1.47 0.51 11.64
N ILE A 144 -0.49 -0.36 11.37
CA ILE A 144 -0.38 -1.14 10.16
C ILE A 144 -1.15 -2.44 10.37
N LYS A 145 -1.93 -2.82 9.36
CA LYS A 145 -2.58 -4.11 9.26
C LYS A 145 -1.74 -5.00 8.35
N VAL A 146 -1.42 -6.21 8.81
CA VAL A 146 -0.67 -7.18 8.03
C VAL A 146 -1.45 -8.47 7.94
N PHE A 147 -1.51 -9.05 6.75
CA PHE A 147 -2.24 -10.28 6.48
C PHE A 147 -1.31 -11.35 5.90
N GLY A 148 -1.57 -12.60 6.27
CA GLY A 148 -0.88 -13.79 5.77
C GLY A 148 -1.89 -14.87 5.42
N TRP A 149 -1.68 -15.52 4.27
CA TRP A 149 -2.60 -16.52 3.71
C TRP A 149 -1.93 -17.90 3.70
N PRO A 150 -2.13 -18.73 4.74
CA PRO A 150 -1.45 -20.01 4.84
C PRO A 150 -1.96 -20.98 3.77
N THR A 151 -1.10 -21.91 3.36
CA THR A 151 -1.43 -22.93 2.35
C THR A 151 -2.57 -23.86 2.76
N THR A 152 -2.83 -23.96 4.06
CA THR A 152 -3.93 -24.75 4.66
C THR A 152 -5.30 -24.06 4.61
N GLY A 153 -5.37 -22.80 4.16
CA GLY A 153 -6.59 -21.99 4.15
C GLY A 153 -6.80 -21.16 5.43
N GLY A 154 -7.75 -20.22 5.36
CA GLY A 154 -7.96 -19.18 6.36
C GLY A 154 -7.05 -17.96 6.15
N VAL A 155 -7.02 -17.05 7.11
CA VAL A 155 -6.17 -15.85 7.09
C VAL A 155 -5.64 -15.52 8.48
N TRP A 156 -4.37 -15.15 8.56
CA TRP A 156 -3.76 -14.54 9.72
C TRP A 156 -3.81 -13.03 9.60
N ALA A 157 -4.25 -12.34 10.64
CA ALA A 157 -4.29 -10.88 10.69
C ALA A 157 -3.53 -10.34 11.90
N LEU A 158 -2.70 -9.33 11.68
CA LEU A 158 -1.97 -8.59 12.71
C LEU A 158 -2.29 -7.11 12.59
N LYS A 159 -2.61 -6.49 13.73
CA LYS A 159 -2.70 -5.03 13.85
C LYS A 159 -1.56 -4.57 14.74
N VAL A 160 -0.56 -3.91 14.15
CA VAL A 160 0.66 -3.46 14.84
C VAL A 160 0.78 -1.95 14.77
N SER A 161 1.22 -1.32 15.86
CA SER A 161 1.38 0.13 15.89
C SER A 161 2.56 0.58 15.02
N THR A 162 2.45 1.72 14.33
CA THR A 162 3.46 2.22 13.39
C THR A 162 4.79 2.59 14.06
N ASP A 163 4.77 2.87 15.36
CA ASP A 163 5.95 3.11 16.20
C ASP A 163 6.72 1.82 16.58
N LYS A 164 6.12 0.64 16.34
CA LYS A 164 6.77 -0.64 16.63
C LYS A 164 7.64 -1.06 15.45
N VAL A 165 8.92 -0.77 15.60
CA VAL A 165 10.09 -1.20 14.81
C VAL A 165 10.17 -2.72 14.56
N HIS A 166 9.35 -3.56 15.22
CA HIS A 166 9.42 -5.02 15.16
C HIS A 166 8.81 -5.70 13.93
N SER A 167 8.31 -4.97 12.93
CA SER A 167 7.82 -5.57 11.68
C SER A 167 8.91 -6.24 10.83
N PHE A 168 10.20 -6.09 11.19
CA PHE A 168 11.33 -6.72 10.52
C PHE A 168 11.20 -8.25 10.36
N GLY A 169 10.58 -8.96 11.30
CA GLY A 169 10.42 -10.42 11.20
C GLY A 169 9.50 -10.86 10.06
N ILE A 170 8.46 -10.07 9.75
CA ILE A 170 7.50 -10.37 8.68
C ILE A 170 8.12 -10.16 7.31
N ARG A 171 8.81 -9.02 7.12
CA ARG A 171 9.42 -8.66 5.83
C ARG A 171 10.57 -9.57 5.42
N ASN A 172 11.10 -10.36 6.36
CA ASN A 172 12.16 -11.34 6.14
C ASN A 172 11.63 -12.73 5.77
N ALA A 173 10.32 -12.95 5.76
CA ALA A 173 9.75 -14.24 5.37
C ALA A 173 10.10 -14.56 3.90
N PHE A 174 10.40 -15.82 3.61
CA PHE A 174 10.61 -16.34 2.25
C PHE A 174 9.38 -17.03 1.68
N THR A 175 8.37 -17.31 2.51
CA THR A 175 7.10 -17.92 2.09
C THR A 175 5.92 -17.32 2.83
N MET A 176 4.72 -17.48 2.27
CA MET A 176 3.50 -17.02 2.94
C MET A 176 3.24 -17.75 4.26
N ASP A 177 3.62 -19.02 4.38
CA ASP A 177 3.51 -19.78 5.64
C ASP A 177 4.49 -19.25 6.70
N GLU A 178 5.72 -18.87 6.31
CA GLU A 178 6.65 -18.17 7.21
C GLU A 178 6.12 -16.80 7.65
N LYS A 179 5.49 -16.05 6.73
CA LYS A 179 4.83 -14.78 7.03
C LYS A 179 3.71 -14.98 8.05
N CYS A 180 2.89 -16.03 7.89
CA CYS A 180 1.85 -16.41 8.85
C CYS A 180 2.41 -16.74 10.22
N ARG A 181 3.51 -17.51 10.28
CA ARG A 181 4.19 -17.83 11.54
C ARG A 181 4.76 -16.59 12.22
N ALA A 182 5.33 -15.65 11.46
CA ALA A 182 5.81 -14.38 12.01
C ALA A 182 4.65 -13.54 12.57
N ILE A 183 3.51 -13.52 11.88
CA ILE A 183 2.27 -12.88 12.36
C ILE A 183 1.81 -13.53 13.68
N GLU A 184 1.76 -14.85 13.75
CA GLU A 184 1.40 -15.60 14.97
C GLU A 184 2.34 -15.25 16.14
N MET A 185 3.65 -15.27 15.92
CA MET A 185 4.65 -14.95 16.94
C MET A 185 4.52 -13.52 17.49
N MET A 186 3.94 -12.60 16.72
CA MET A 186 3.70 -11.21 17.14
C MET A 186 2.30 -10.98 17.72
N GLY A 187 1.55 -12.04 17.98
CA GLY A 187 0.21 -11.97 18.57
C GLY A 187 -0.89 -11.69 17.56
N GLY A 188 -0.68 -12.05 16.30
CA GLY A 188 -1.74 -12.08 15.29
C GLY A 188 -2.85 -13.07 15.64
N VAL A 189 -3.98 -12.92 14.96
CA VAL A 189 -5.17 -13.77 15.15
C VAL A 189 -5.44 -14.52 13.86
N PHE A 190 -5.72 -15.82 13.98
CA PHE A 190 -6.15 -16.66 12.86
C PHE A 190 -7.67 -16.63 12.73
N TYR A 191 -8.15 -16.47 11.50
CA TYR A 191 -9.54 -16.56 11.12
C TYR A 191 -9.70 -17.70 10.11
N ALA A 192 -10.52 -18.69 10.45
CA ALA A 192 -10.78 -19.81 9.56
C ALA A 192 -11.61 -19.36 8.34
N ASP A 193 -12.59 -18.47 8.55
CA ASP A 193 -13.29 -17.74 7.51
C ASP A 193 -12.72 -16.31 7.42
N PRO A 194 -12.09 -15.93 6.29
CA PRO A 194 -11.57 -14.58 6.10
C PRO A 194 -12.61 -13.46 6.25
N ASN A 195 -13.90 -13.74 6.03
CA ASN A 195 -14.98 -12.76 6.20
C ASN A 195 -15.25 -12.41 7.68
N GLU A 196 -14.76 -13.23 8.63
CA GLU A 196 -14.85 -12.93 10.06
C GLU A 196 -13.76 -11.95 10.53
N CYS A 197 -12.77 -11.65 9.68
CA CYS A 197 -11.72 -10.70 10.01
C CYS A 197 -12.23 -9.25 9.86
N PRO A 198 -12.41 -8.49 10.95
CA PRO A 198 -13.03 -7.15 10.88
C PRO A 198 -12.14 -6.11 10.20
N ASP A 199 -10.84 -6.41 10.08
CA ASP A 199 -9.85 -5.49 9.54
C ASP A 199 -9.56 -5.73 8.05
N LEU A 200 -10.07 -6.83 7.48
CA LEU A 200 -9.85 -7.27 6.10
C LEU A 200 -11.07 -6.96 5.23
N ASP A 201 -10.88 -6.17 4.19
CA ASP A 201 -11.95 -5.78 3.27
C ASP A 201 -11.93 -6.68 2.02
N LEU A 202 -12.88 -7.60 1.93
CA LEU A 202 -13.00 -8.57 0.81
C LEU A 202 -14.19 -8.30 -0.11
N VAL A 203 -14.99 -7.27 0.16
CA VAL A 203 -16.23 -6.96 -0.58
C VAL A 203 -16.00 -5.82 -1.55
#